data_AF-A0A975NYN0-F1
#
_entry.id   AF-A0A975NYN0-F1
#
_cell.length_a   1.000
_cell.length_b   1.000
_cell.length_c   1.000
_cell.angle_alpha   90.00
_cell.angle_beta   90.00
_cell.angle_gamma   90.00
#
_symmetry.space_group_name_H-M   'P 1'
#
loop_
_entity.id
_entity.type
_entity.pdbx_description
1 polymer ?
#
loop_
_entity_poly.entity_id
_entity_poly.type
_entity_poly.pdbx_seq_one_letter_code
_entity_poly.pdbx_strand_id
1 'polypeptide(L)'
;MADIVTPQVRSRLMSGIRGKNTKPELTLRKGLHAKGFRFRLHAKMPGRPDMVFPKWKAVIFAHGCFWHGHGCHLFKWPTSRAEFWRLKITGNVERDADNIRKLVGMGWRVGIVWECALKGKTRLDSTRALKLCSDWLKSNRKRFELTGSNNAARAAFRLLRVGRRQAPERSRGRSRTITST
;
A
#
# COMPACT_ATOMS: atom_id res chain seq x y z
N MET A 1 -0.81 9.72 20.72
CA MET A 1 -2.14 9.67 21.34
C MET A 1 -2.19 8.44 22.22
N ALA A 2 -2.25 8.64 23.54
CA ALA A 2 -2.51 7.55 24.48
C ALA A 2 -3.80 6.81 24.06
N ASP A 3 -3.91 5.55 24.44
CA ASP A 3 -5.10 4.78 24.16
C ASP A 3 -6.31 5.43 24.84
N ILE A 4 -7.23 5.97 24.04
CA ILE A 4 -8.44 6.65 24.56
C ILE A 4 -9.54 5.65 24.94
N VAL A 5 -9.34 4.35 24.68
CA VAL A 5 -10.30 3.29 25.00
C VAL A 5 -9.65 2.23 25.89
N THR A 6 -10.47 1.51 26.64
CA THR A 6 -10.00 0.40 27.48
C THR A 6 -9.45 -0.75 26.62
N PRO A 7 -8.56 -1.62 27.15
CA PRO A 7 -8.04 -2.77 26.42
C PRO A 7 -9.13 -3.68 25.84
N GLN A 8 -10.23 -3.88 26.56
CA GLN A 8 -11.38 -4.69 26.13
C GLN A 8 -12.09 -4.06 24.92
N VAL A 9 -12.32 -2.74 24.98
CA VAL A 9 -12.91 -1.99 23.85
C VAL A 9 -11.95 -1.99 22.66
N ARG A 10 -10.64 -1.81 22.88
CA ARG A 10 -9.63 -1.90 21.82
C ARG A 10 -9.61 -3.29 21.18
N SER A 11 -9.65 -4.35 21.97
CA SER A 11 -9.69 -5.73 21.47
C SER A 11 -10.92 -5.94 20.57
N ARG A 12 -12.10 -5.49 21.00
CA ARG A 12 -13.34 -5.52 20.22
C ARG A 12 -13.25 -4.69 18.92
N LEU A 13 -12.66 -3.49 18.99
CA LEU A 13 -12.47 -2.66 17.80
C LEU A 13 -11.54 -3.34 16.80
N MET A 14 -10.43 -3.92 17.27
CA MET A 14 -9.44 -4.60 16.46
C MET A 14 -10.00 -5.87 15.82
N SER A 15 -10.84 -6.63 16.52
CA SER A 15 -11.52 -7.81 15.96
C SER A 15 -12.55 -7.46 14.89
N GLY A 16 -13.11 -6.25 14.93
CA GLY A 16 -14.01 -5.71 13.91
C GLY A 16 -13.31 -5.27 12.62
N ILE A 17 -11.98 -5.13 12.60
CA ILE A 17 -11.23 -4.70 11.42
C ILE A 17 -11.14 -5.85 10.43
N ARG A 18 -11.97 -5.79 9.39
CA ARG A 18 -11.97 -6.78 8.30
C ARG A 18 -10.87 -6.46 7.30
N GLY A 19 -10.08 -7.48 6.94
CA GLY A 19 -9.06 -7.41 5.88
C GLY A 19 -9.61 -7.50 4.45
N LYS A 20 -10.93 -7.59 4.26
CA LYS A 20 -11.61 -7.72 2.96
C LYS A 20 -12.99 -7.07 2.99
N ASN A 21 -13.52 -6.73 1.82
CA ASN A 21 -14.78 -6.01 1.63
C ASN A 21 -14.82 -4.68 2.41
N THR A 22 -13.69 -3.98 2.42
CA THR A 22 -13.64 -2.64 3.04
C THR A 22 -14.47 -1.65 2.22
N LYS A 23 -14.92 -0.54 2.82
CA LYS A 23 -15.69 0.47 2.07
C LYS A 23 -14.95 0.97 0.81
N PRO A 24 -13.65 1.34 0.87
CA PRO A 24 -12.89 1.73 -0.31
C PRO A 24 -12.87 0.65 -1.41
N GLU A 25 -12.66 -0.61 -1.02
CA GLU A 25 -12.65 -1.75 -1.94
C GLU A 25 -14.02 -1.92 -2.63
N LEU A 26 -15.11 -1.91 -1.86
CA LEU A 26 -16.47 -2.06 -2.39
C LEU A 26 -16.85 -0.92 -3.34
N THR A 27 -16.46 0.33 -3.04
CA THR A 27 -16.69 1.48 -3.92
C THR A 27 -16.01 1.28 -5.27
N LEU A 28 -14.74 0.87 -5.27
CA LEU A 28 -14.01 0.60 -6.51
C LEU A 28 -14.62 -0.56 -7.29
N ARG A 29 -14.92 -1.67 -6.61
CA ARG A 29 -15.50 -2.87 -7.23
C ARG A 29 -16.82 -2.56 -7.94
N LYS A 30 -17.77 -1.93 -7.22
CA LYS A 30 -19.07 -1.58 -7.79
C LYS A 30 -18.92 -0.58 -8.94
N GLY A 31 -18.12 0.47 -8.75
CA GLY A 31 -17.95 1.53 -9.73
C GLY A 31 -17.24 1.09 -11.02
N LEU A 32 -16.16 0.32 -10.91
CA LEU A 32 -15.44 -0.18 -12.09
C LEU A 32 -16.24 -1.25 -12.83
N HIS A 33 -16.98 -2.09 -12.10
CA HIS A 33 -17.90 -3.05 -12.71
C HIS A 33 -19.02 -2.36 -13.50
N ALA A 34 -19.64 -1.32 -12.92
CA ALA A 34 -20.65 -0.52 -13.62
C ALA A 34 -20.11 0.18 -14.87
N LYS A 35 -18.81 0.50 -14.91
CA LYS A 35 -18.11 1.04 -16.08
C LYS A 35 -17.67 -0.03 -17.10
N GLY A 36 -18.08 -1.30 -16.92
CA GLY A 36 -17.82 -2.39 -17.85
C GLY A 36 -16.51 -3.14 -17.63
N PHE A 37 -15.72 -2.79 -16.60
CA PHE A 37 -14.49 -3.53 -16.30
C PHE A 37 -14.81 -4.83 -15.56
N ARG A 38 -14.31 -5.95 -16.10
CA ARG A 38 -14.38 -7.26 -15.44
C ARG A 38 -13.06 -7.58 -14.77
N PHE A 39 -13.15 -8.06 -13.53
CA PHE A 39 -12.01 -8.40 -12.70
C PHE A 39 -12.25 -9.69 -11.92
N ARG A 40 -11.15 -10.31 -11.51
CA ARG A 40 -11.13 -11.43 -10.57
C ARG A 40 -10.79 -10.89 -9.18
N LEU A 41 -11.40 -11.48 -8.18
CA LEU A 41 -11.12 -11.25 -6.77
C LEU A 41 -10.34 -12.45 -6.21
N HIS A 42 -9.66 -12.25 -5.09
CA HIS A 42 -8.99 -13.33 -4.35
C HIS A 42 -7.97 -14.15 -5.18
N ALA A 43 -7.34 -13.52 -6.16
CA ALA A 43 -6.33 -14.17 -6.97
C ALA A 43 -5.09 -14.53 -6.14
N LYS A 44 -4.57 -15.74 -6.31
CA LYS A 44 -3.31 -16.20 -5.70
C LYS A 44 -2.12 -15.56 -6.44
N MET A 45 -1.84 -14.29 -6.15
CA MET A 45 -0.72 -13.52 -6.71
C MET A 45 0.06 -12.81 -5.59
N PRO A 46 1.30 -12.36 -5.84
CA PRO A 46 2.06 -11.58 -4.85
C PRO A 46 1.23 -10.41 -4.32
N GLY A 47 1.17 -10.27 -3.00
CA GLY A 47 0.37 -9.24 -2.32
C GLY A 47 -1.14 -9.46 -2.31
N ARG A 48 -1.67 -10.46 -3.02
CA ARG A 48 -3.12 -10.74 -3.15
C ARG A 48 -3.92 -9.48 -3.52
N PRO A 49 -3.75 -8.96 -4.75
CA PRO A 49 -4.43 -7.73 -5.16
C PRO A 49 -5.94 -7.82 -5.01
N ASP A 50 -6.56 -6.71 -4.59
CA ASP A 50 -8.00 -6.63 -4.37
C ASP A 50 -8.78 -6.88 -5.67
N MET A 51 -8.26 -6.36 -6.79
CA MET A 51 -8.86 -6.54 -8.10
C MET A 51 -7.80 -6.87 -9.14
N VAL A 52 -8.00 -7.94 -9.88
CA VAL A 52 -7.13 -8.37 -10.99
C VAL A 52 -7.89 -8.23 -12.30
N PHE A 53 -7.28 -7.57 -13.28
CA PHE A 53 -7.85 -7.28 -14.59
C PHE A 53 -7.06 -8.00 -15.70
N PRO A 54 -7.34 -9.30 -15.98
CA PRO A 54 -6.53 -10.10 -16.92
C PRO A 54 -6.45 -9.49 -18.32
N LYS A 55 -7.59 -9.02 -18.87
CA LYS A 55 -7.67 -8.36 -20.18
C LYS A 55 -6.68 -7.20 -20.32
N TRP A 56 -6.43 -6.48 -19.23
CA TRP A 56 -5.63 -5.27 -19.20
C TRP A 56 -4.21 -5.50 -18.66
N LYS A 57 -3.88 -6.77 -18.32
CA LYS A 57 -2.66 -7.18 -17.59
C LYS A 57 -2.37 -6.22 -16.42
N ALA A 58 -3.40 -5.90 -15.64
CA ALA A 58 -3.33 -4.91 -14.57
C ALA A 58 -3.91 -5.42 -13.26
N VAL A 59 -3.43 -4.88 -12.14
CA VAL A 59 -3.96 -5.14 -10.80
C VAL A 59 -4.20 -3.82 -10.07
N ILE A 60 -5.19 -3.79 -9.19
CA ILE A 60 -5.44 -2.65 -8.30
C ILE A 60 -5.42 -3.14 -6.85
N PHE A 61 -4.66 -2.43 -6.03
CA PHE A 61 -4.69 -2.52 -4.57
C PHE A 61 -5.49 -1.36 -3.97
N ALA A 62 -6.38 -1.66 -3.03
CA ALA A 62 -7.12 -0.71 -2.22
C ALA A 62 -6.45 -0.57 -0.84
N HIS A 63 -5.39 0.23 -0.76
CA HIS A 63 -4.58 0.32 0.46
C HIS A 63 -5.23 1.20 1.53
N GLY A 64 -5.45 0.62 2.70
CA GLY A 64 -5.74 1.36 3.93
C GLY A 64 -4.57 2.25 4.32
N CYS A 65 -4.80 3.55 4.52
CA CYS A 65 -3.72 4.50 4.77
C CYS A 65 -2.92 4.17 6.03
N PHE A 66 -3.60 3.68 7.08
CA PHE A 66 -2.96 3.28 8.33
C PHE A 66 -2.01 2.08 8.17
N TRP A 67 -2.51 0.98 7.60
CA TRP A 67 -1.80 -0.31 7.56
C TRP A 67 -0.58 -0.32 6.64
N HIS A 68 -0.60 0.53 5.61
CA HIS A 68 0.45 0.62 4.60
C HIS A 68 1.28 1.91 4.75
N GLY A 69 1.19 2.60 5.90
CA GLY A 69 2.11 3.69 6.24
C GLY A 69 2.00 4.95 5.38
N HIS A 70 0.81 5.30 4.89
CA HIS A 70 0.64 6.44 4.00
C HIS A 70 0.88 7.78 4.70
N GLY A 71 1.59 8.71 4.07
CA GLY A 71 1.86 10.04 4.63
C GLY A 71 0.68 11.03 4.57
N CYS A 72 -0.56 10.60 4.83
CA CYS A 72 -1.75 11.46 4.77
C CYS A 72 -2.43 11.64 6.13
N HIS A 73 -3.47 12.48 6.16
CA HIS A 73 -4.20 12.83 7.38
C HIS A 73 -4.88 11.64 8.11
N LEU A 74 -5.09 10.51 7.43
CA LEU A 74 -5.66 9.29 8.03
C LEU A 74 -4.61 8.44 8.75
N PHE A 75 -3.32 8.75 8.58
CA PHE A 75 -2.23 8.05 9.24
C PHE A 75 -1.71 8.89 10.40
N LYS A 76 -1.60 8.25 11.57
CA LYS A 76 -0.89 8.78 12.73
C LYS A 76 -0.16 7.63 13.39
N TRP A 77 1.08 7.88 13.80
CA TRP A 77 1.84 6.90 14.56
C TRP A 77 1.17 6.63 15.91
N PRO A 78 0.84 5.37 16.23
CA PRO A 78 0.36 5.00 17.57
C PRO A 78 1.47 5.27 18.59
N THR A 79 1.14 5.93 19.71
CA THR A 79 2.10 6.13 20.81
C THR A 79 2.06 4.98 21.81
N SER A 80 0.92 4.29 21.95
CA SER A 80 0.85 3.03 22.68
C SER A 80 1.46 1.90 21.85
N ARG A 81 2.35 1.09 22.47
CA ARG A 81 3.12 0.01 21.83
C ARG A 81 3.87 0.49 20.57
N ALA A 82 4.52 1.65 20.65
CA ALA A 82 5.14 2.33 19.51
C ALA A 82 6.11 1.43 18.72
N GLU A 83 7.03 0.74 19.41
CA GLU A 83 7.98 -0.23 18.83
C GLU A 83 7.28 -1.28 17.95
N PHE A 84 6.27 -1.95 18.51
CA PHE A 84 5.48 -2.97 17.81
C PHE A 84 4.83 -2.39 16.54
N TRP A 85 4.22 -1.20 16.65
CA TRP A 85 3.55 -0.57 15.50
C TRP A 85 4.51 -0.10 14.43
N ARG A 86 5.69 0.42 14.82
CA ARG A 86 6.75 0.77 13.87
C ARG A 86 7.16 -0.47 13.09
N LEU A 87 7.57 -1.54 13.76
CA LEU A 87 7.98 -2.80 13.12
C LEU A 87 6.87 -3.39 12.23
N LYS A 88 5.62 -3.37 12.69
CA LYS A 88 4.48 -3.89 11.92
C LYS A 88 4.22 -3.11 10.64
N ILE A 89 4.17 -1.78 10.74
CA ILE A 89 3.85 -0.92 9.60
C ILE A 89 5.02 -0.88 8.62
N THR A 90 6.27 -0.77 9.10
CA THR A 90 7.45 -0.81 8.20
C THR A 90 7.55 -2.16 7.50
N GLY A 91 7.33 -3.26 8.22
CA GLY A 91 7.31 -4.59 7.62
C GLY A 91 6.19 -4.78 6.59
N ASN A 92 5.03 -4.12 6.75
CA ASN A 92 3.99 -4.09 5.71
C ASN A 92 4.49 -3.36 4.47
N VAL A 93 5.03 -2.15 4.63
CA VAL A 93 5.56 -1.33 3.52
C VAL A 93 6.65 -2.08 2.74
N GLU A 94 7.56 -2.74 3.43
CA GLU A 94 8.61 -3.56 2.80
C GLU A 94 8.02 -4.72 1.98
N ARG A 95 7.04 -5.44 2.56
CA ARG A 95 6.32 -6.52 1.86
C ARG A 95 5.56 -6.00 0.65
N ASP A 96 4.90 -4.85 0.75
CA ASP A 96 4.18 -4.25 -0.38
C ASP A 96 5.14 -3.93 -1.53
N ALA A 97 6.29 -3.31 -1.22
CA ALA A 97 7.30 -3.01 -2.22
C ALA A 97 7.83 -4.27 -2.92
N ASP A 98 8.03 -5.36 -2.18
CA ASP A 98 8.44 -6.64 -2.74
C ASP A 98 7.37 -7.28 -3.63
N ASN A 99 6.12 -7.28 -3.18
CA ASN A 99 4.98 -7.78 -3.95
C ASN A 99 4.79 -6.99 -5.26
N ILE A 100 4.90 -5.66 -5.21
CA ILE A 100 4.83 -4.80 -6.39
C ILE A 100 5.96 -5.14 -7.36
N ARG A 101 7.19 -5.33 -6.87
CA ARG A 101 8.33 -5.71 -7.71
C ARG A 101 8.09 -7.04 -8.42
N LYS A 102 7.61 -8.06 -7.69
CA LYS A 102 7.27 -9.37 -8.25
C LYS A 102 6.19 -9.27 -9.33
N LEU A 103 5.11 -8.53 -9.06
CA LEU A 103 4.04 -8.32 -10.03
C LEU A 103 4.53 -7.64 -11.31
N VAL A 104 5.35 -6.59 -11.18
CA VAL A 104 5.94 -5.90 -12.33
C VAL A 104 6.87 -6.83 -13.10
N GLY A 105 7.70 -7.64 -12.42
CA GLY A 105 8.55 -8.66 -13.05
C GLY A 105 7.77 -9.73 -13.81
N MET A 106 6.56 -10.06 -13.35
CA MET A 106 5.60 -10.94 -14.05
C MET A 106 4.83 -10.24 -15.19
N GLY A 107 5.21 -9.00 -15.54
CA GLY A 107 4.60 -8.20 -16.59
C GLY A 107 3.28 -7.53 -16.22
N TRP A 108 2.88 -7.54 -14.95
CA TRP A 108 1.64 -6.88 -14.51
C TRP A 108 1.83 -5.39 -14.26
N ARG A 109 0.85 -4.60 -14.68
CA ARG A 109 0.73 -3.19 -14.32
C ARG A 109 0.08 -3.06 -12.95
N VAL A 110 0.55 -2.13 -12.13
CA VAL A 110 0.12 -2.02 -10.73
C VAL A 110 -0.49 -0.65 -10.46
N GLY A 111 -1.74 -0.65 -10.01
CA GLY A 111 -2.46 0.51 -9.52
C GLY A 111 -2.63 0.44 -8.01
N ILE A 112 -2.40 1.54 -7.30
CA ILE A 112 -2.67 1.68 -5.87
C ILE A 112 -3.70 2.78 -5.69
N VAL A 113 -4.81 2.46 -5.03
CA VAL A 113 -5.81 3.44 -4.63
C VAL A 113 -5.83 3.50 -3.11
N TRP A 114 -5.40 4.63 -2.57
CA TRP A 114 -5.34 4.83 -1.13
C TRP A 114 -6.71 5.15 -0.55
N GLU A 115 -6.99 4.68 0.67
CA GLU A 115 -8.25 4.95 1.38
C GLU A 115 -8.59 6.44 1.42
N CYS A 116 -7.60 7.31 1.61
CA CYS A 116 -7.80 8.76 1.65
C CYS A 116 -8.28 9.39 0.34
N ALA A 117 -8.18 8.69 -0.79
CA ALA A 117 -8.76 9.11 -2.05
C ALA A 117 -10.29 8.92 -2.08
N LEU A 118 -10.81 7.98 -1.30
CA LEU A 118 -12.24 7.59 -1.30
C LEU A 118 -12.96 7.98 0.00
N LYS A 119 -12.21 8.32 1.05
CA LYS A 119 -12.74 8.64 2.38
C LYS A 119 -11.90 9.74 3.06
N GLY A 120 -12.53 10.46 3.97
CA GLY A 120 -11.88 11.50 4.77
C GLY A 120 -11.97 12.86 4.11
N LYS A 121 -11.29 13.85 4.70
CA LYS A 121 -11.41 15.26 4.29
C LYS A 121 -10.78 15.58 2.94
N THR A 122 -9.81 14.77 2.50
CA THR A 122 -9.11 14.95 1.20
C THR A 122 -9.69 14.05 0.10
N ARG A 123 -10.87 13.44 0.32
CA ARG A 123 -11.43 12.47 -0.63
C ARG A 123 -11.74 13.15 -1.96
N LEU A 124 -11.54 12.43 -3.05
CA LEU A 124 -12.01 12.84 -4.35
C LEU A 124 -13.51 12.56 -4.45
N ASP A 125 -14.16 13.26 -5.37
CA ASP A 125 -15.44 12.81 -5.89
C ASP A 125 -15.31 11.37 -6.43
N SER A 126 -16.29 10.52 -6.11
CA SER A 126 -16.26 9.10 -6.46
C SER A 126 -16.25 8.89 -7.98
N THR A 127 -16.99 9.70 -8.73
CA THR A 127 -17.03 9.62 -10.20
C THR A 127 -15.66 9.98 -10.77
N ARG A 128 -15.00 11.01 -10.25
CA ARG A 128 -13.64 11.39 -10.62
C ARG A 128 -12.63 10.29 -10.31
N ALA A 129 -12.65 9.72 -9.10
CA ALA A 129 -11.75 8.64 -8.71
C ALA A 129 -11.89 7.42 -9.64
N LEU A 130 -13.12 7.02 -9.93
CA LEU A 130 -13.42 5.90 -10.84
C LEU A 130 -13.02 6.20 -12.28
N LYS A 131 -13.20 7.44 -12.75
CA LYS A 131 -12.74 7.88 -14.08
C LYS A 131 -11.23 7.74 -14.19
N LEU A 132 -10.46 8.25 -13.22
CA LEU A 132 -8.99 8.14 -13.22
C LEU A 132 -8.52 6.68 -13.24
N CYS A 133 -9.16 5.81 -12.46
CA CYS A 133 -8.85 4.38 -12.48
C CYS A 133 -9.17 3.75 -13.85
N SER A 134 -10.31 4.11 -14.44
CA SER A 134 -10.76 3.61 -15.74
C SER A 134 -9.84 4.06 -16.89
N ASP A 135 -9.45 5.34 -16.89
CA ASP A 135 -8.54 5.93 -17.86
C ASP A 135 -7.16 5.27 -17.76
N TRP A 136 -6.67 5.02 -16.54
CA TRP A 136 -5.43 4.29 -16.34
C TRP A 136 -5.50 2.85 -16.86
N LEU A 137 -6.57 2.10 -16.55
CA LEU A 137 -6.75 0.73 -17.02
C LEU A 137 -6.73 0.67 -18.55
N LYS A 138 -7.33 1.66 -19.23
CA LYS A 138 -7.32 1.80 -20.69
C LYS A 138 -5.98 2.26 -21.29
N SER A 139 -5.13 2.91 -20.50
CA SER A 139 -3.80 3.35 -20.92
C SER A 139 -2.75 2.22 -20.89
N ASN A 140 -1.55 2.49 -21.39
CA ASN A 140 -0.38 1.60 -21.28
C ASN A 140 0.52 1.89 -20.06
N ARG A 141 0.12 2.82 -19.18
CA ARG A 141 0.93 3.23 -18.02
C ARG A 141 1.13 2.05 -17.07
N LYS A 142 2.40 1.73 -16.75
CA LYS A 142 2.77 0.57 -15.92
C LYS A 142 2.41 0.72 -14.44
N ARG A 143 2.39 1.97 -13.94
CA ARG A 143 2.11 2.29 -12.55
C ARG A 143 1.05 3.38 -12.44
N PHE A 144 0.22 3.27 -11.42
CA PHE A 144 -0.79 4.25 -11.05
C PHE A 144 -0.91 4.32 -9.54
N GLU A 145 -1.07 5.54 -9.04
CA GLU A 145 -1.28 5.79 -7.62
C GLU A 145 -2.31 6.91 -7.48
N LEU A 146 -3.35 6.66 -6.71
CA LEU A 146 -4.42 7.60 -6.42
C LEU A 146 -4.47 7.87 -4.93
N THR A 147 -4.15 9.10 -4.55
CA THR A 147 -4.18 9.61 -3.18
C THR A 147 -5.27 10.64 -3.03
N GLY A 148 -5.73 10.86 -1.79
CA GLY A 148 -6.52 12.03 -1.47
C GLY A 148 -5.69 13.29 -1.64
N SER A 149 -6.29 14.36 -2.17
CA SER A 149 -5.65 15.67 -2.28
C SER A 149 -6.66 16.75 -1.93
N ASN A 150 -6.25 17.71 -1.10
CA ASN A 150 -7.03 18.93 -0.87
C ASN A 150 -7.00 19.87 -2.07
N ASN A 151 -6.14 19.62 -3.06
CA ASN A 151 -6.02 20.41 -4.27
C ASN A 151 -6.22 19.52 -5.50
N ALA A 152 -7.12 19.91 -6.40
CA ALA A 152 -7.50 19.16 -7.59
C ALA A 152 -6.34 18.81 -8.56
N ALA A 153 -5.11 19.27 -8.31
CA ALA A 153 -4.00 19.28 -9.27
C ALA A 153 -2.82 18.33 -9.00
N ARG A 154 -2.77 17.56 -7.90
CA ARG A 154 -1.63 16.66 -7.62
C ARG A 154 -2.04 15.22 -7.35
N ALA A 155 -2.49 14.54 -8.39
CA ALA A 155 -2.48 13.08 -8.46
C ALA A 155 -1.17 12.64 -9.13
N ALA A 156 -0.03 12.86 -8.48
CA ALA A 156 1.24 12.44 -9.05
C ALA A 156 2.31 12.16 -7.99
N PHE A 157 2.79 10.92 -8.07
CA PHE A 157 4.16 10.48 -7.80
C PHE A 157 4.65 10.56 -6.35
N ARG A 158 4.68 9.39 -5.70
CA ARG A 158 5.83 9.06 -4.86
C ARG A 158 6.33 7.65 -5.16
N LEU A 159 7.41 7.59 -5.93
CA LEU A 159 8.25 6.40 -6.06
C LEU A 159 8.64 5.90 -4.65
N LEU A 160 8.34 4.64 -4.38
CA LEU A 160 9.05 3.85 -3.37
C LEU A 160 10.54 3.88 -3.74
N ARG A 161 11.31 4.76 -3.09
CA ARG A 161 12.77 4.60 -2.98
C ARG A 161 13.00 3.40 -2.05
N VAL A 162 13.06 2.21 -2.62
CA VAL A 162 13.65 1.05 -1.95
C VAL A 162 15.02 0.84 -2.57
N GLY A 163 16.08 1.17 -1.82
CA GLY A 163 17.44 0.85 -2.22
C GLY A 163 18.52 1.74 -1.60
N ARG A 164 18.94 1.40 -0.37
CA ARG A 164 20.34 1.22 0.03
C ARG A 164 20.36 0.81 1.51
N ARG A 165 20.37 -0.50 1.77
CA ARG A 165 20.98 -1.01 3.00
C ARG A 165 22.49 -0.85 2.77
N GLN A 166 23.15 -0.03 3.58
CA GLN A 166 24.59 -0.14 3.76
C GLN A 166 24.86 -1.54 4.31
N ALA A 167 25.68 -2.31 3.60
CA ALA A 167 26.22 -3.55 4.13
C ALA A 167 27.20 -3.19 5.26
N PRO A 168 27.21 -3.91 6.40
CA PRO A 168 28.26 -3.73 7.38
C PRO A 168 29.57 -4.25 6.81
N GLU A 169 30.58 -3.38 6.85
CA GLU A 169 31.95 -3.63 6.49
C GLU A 169 32.50 -4.79 7.32
N ARG A 170 32.85 -5.90 6.66
CA ARG A 170 33.56 -7.02 7.31
C ARG A 170 34.96 -6.52 7.67
N SER A 171 35.18 -6.25 8.95
CA SER A 171 36.52 -6.07 9.50
C SER A 171 37.34 -7.34 9.26
N ARG A 172 38.31 -7.23 8.35
CA ARG A 172 39.36 -8.23 8.17
C ARG A 172 40.26 -8.15 9.41
N GLY A 173 40.06 -9.10 10.34
CA GLY A 173 40.98 -9.35 11.43
C GLY A 173 42.36 -9.66 10.88
N ARG A 174 43.33 -8.81 11.23
CA ARG A 174 44.72 -8.85 10.82
C ARG A 174 45.40 -10.04 11.49
N SER A 175 45.89 -10.99 10.70
CA SER A 175 46.83 -12.01 11.13
C SER A 175 48.10 -11.30 11.63
N ARG A 176 48.45 -11.49 12.91
CA ARG A 176 49.78 -11.15 13.44
C ARG A 176 50.56 -12.43 13.54
N THR A 177 51.39 -12.69 12.54
CA THR A 177 52.58 -13.52 12.65
C THR A 177 53.53 -12.80 13.59
N ILE A 178 53.87 -13.42 14.72
CA ILE A 178 55.02 -13.03 15.54
C ILE A 178 56.12 -14.04 15.20
N THR A 179 57.12 -13.57 14.48
CA THR A 179 58.45 -14.18 14.33
C THR A 179 59.45 -13.33 15.11
N SER A 180 60.60 -13.94 15.44
CA SER A 180 61.84 -13.39 16.06
C SER A 180 61.75 -13.03 17.56
N THR A 181 62.65 -13.45 18.45
CA THR A 181 63.99 -14.09 18.37
C THR A 181 64.22 -14.93 19.62
#